data_AF-A0A7R9U6W4-F1
#
_entry.id   AF-A0A7R9U6W4-F1
#
_cell.length_a   1.000
_cell.length_b   1.000
_cell.length_c   1.000
_cell.angle_alpha   90.00
_cell.angle_beta   90.00
_cell.angle_gamma   90.00
#
_symmetry.space_group_name_H-M   'P 1'
#
loop_
_entity.id
_entity.type
_entity.pdbx_description
1 polymer ?
#
loop_
_entity_poly.entity_id
_entity_poly.type
_entity_poly.pdbx_seq_one_letter_code
_entity_poly.pdbx_strand_id
1 'polypeptide(L)'
;MSEKKKKIVIQPYQGRKLLSREEAEDEWRSLRDAIDQIYQKKSSQLSFEILYRSAYNLVLDKHGELLYSGVKDSLTGRFVAIGEQVAKTPDAQLLETLSGKWSEQKVILSTVKDILMYMDRTYATPRKVKTTYEMGLEVFLQAVIHHAKVRDRLRTLLLAAIKEERQGQLVDRPLLKTILNMLVEVGVGSTVVYEADFEAAFLHETRVFYRLESLEFLSYNTCDAYL
;
A
#
# COMPACT_ATOMS: atom_id res chain seq x y z
N MET A 1 35.37 -34.92 52.11
CA MET A 1 35.87 -33.75 51.35
C MET A 1 34.66 -33.00 50.81
N SER A 2 34.39 -31.79 51.32
CA SER A 2 33.23 -30.98 50.92
C SER A 2 33.64 -30.06 49.77
N GLU A 3 33.05 -30.24 48.59
CA GLU A 3 33.25 -29.35 47.44
C GLU A 3 32.69 -27.95 47.76
N LYS A 4 33.59 -26.98 47.90
CA LYS A 4 33.21 -25.57 48.03
C LYS A 4 32.58 -25.10 46.71
N LYS A 5 31.26 -24.88 46.73
CA LYS A 5 30.52 -24.24 45.63
C LYS A 5 31.19 -22.92 45.26
N LYS A 6 31.67 -22.80 44.01
CA LYS A 6 32.22 -21.55 43.45
C LYS A 6 31.12 -20.49 43.43
N LYS A 7 31.35 -19.38 44.13
CA LYS A 7 30.45 -18.23 44.18
C LYS A 7 30.51 -17.53 42.81
N ILE A 8 29.40 -17.54 42.06
CA ILE A 8 29.30 -16.83 40.78
C ILE A 8 29.32 -15.33 41.10
N VAL A 9 30.37 -14.65 40.67
CA VAL A 9 30.48 -13.19 40.74
C VAL A 9 29.89 -12.65 39.44
N ILE A 10 28.64 -12.18 39.50
CA ILE A 10 28.00 -11.50 38.37
C ILE A 10 28.64 -10.12 38.28
N GLN A 11 29.30 -9.83 37.15
CA GLN A 11 29.87 -8.52 36.90
C GLN A 11 28.76 -7.45 36.91
N PRO A 12 29.02 -6.23 37.41
CA PRO A 12 28.04 -5.17 37.43
C PRO A 12 27.56 -4.89 36.00
N TYR A 13 26.25 -4.82 35.82
CA TYR A 13 25.62 -4.53 34.53
C TYR A 13 26.11 -3.16 34.03
N GLN A 14 27.00 -3.17 33.05
CA GLN A 14 27.36 -1.97 32.30
C GLN A 14 26.16 -1.65 31.42
N GLY A 15 25.45 -0.56 31.74
CA GLY A 15 24.26 -0.13 31.01
C GLY A 15 24.53 -0.09 29.50
N ARG A 16 23.56 -0.57 28.71
CA ARG A 16 23.64 -0.53 27.25
C ARG A 16 23.94 0.91 26.79
N LYS A 17 25.03 1.11 26.03
CA LYS A 17 25.33 2.38 25.38
C LYS A 17 24.22 2.66 24.36
N LEU A 18 23.50 3.77 24.54
CA LEU A 18 22.50 4.23 23.59
C LEU A 18 23.19 4.71 22.32
N LEU A 19 22.60 4.42 21.17
CA LEU A 19 23.02 5.01 19.89
C LEU A 19 22.96 6.53 19.96
N SER A 20 24.07 7.18 19.63
CA SER A 20 24.11 8.61 19.34
C SER A 20 23.24 8.93 18.12
N ARG A 21 22.90 10.20 17.94
CA ARG A 21 22.10 10.63 16.79
C ARG A 21 22.80 10.35 15.46
N GLU A 22 24.12 10.54 15.39
CA GLU A 22 24.91 10.29 14.17
C GLU A 22 24.92 8.80 13.82
N GLU A 23 25.17 7.93 14.80
CA GLU A 23 25.11 6.47 14.62
C GLU A 23 23.70 6.02 14.19
N ALA A 24 22.64 6.63 14.73
CA ALA A 24 21.26 6.34 14.35
C ALA A 24 20.92 6.80 12.91
N GLU A 25 21.47 7.93 12.47
CA GLU A 25 21.31 8.41 11.10
C GLU A 25 22.03 7.49 10.10
N ASP A 26 23.20 6.97 10.44
CA ASP A 26 23.93 6.00 9.61
C ASP A 26 23.22 4.64 9.53
N GLU A 27 22.69 4.13 10.64
CA GLU A 27 21.85 2.93 10.67
C GLU A 27 20.58 3.12 9.83
N TRP A 28 19.94 4.30 9.92
CA TRP A 28 18.81 4.63 9.06
C TRP A 28 19.18 4.66 7.57
N ARG A 29 20.35 5.22 7.21
CA ARG A 29 20.83 5.20 5.81
C ARG A 29 21.00 3.77 5.30
N SER A 30 21.57 2.88 6.11
CA SER A 30 21.70 1.46 5.78
C SER A 30 20.34 0.78 5.57
N LEU A 31 19.36 1.05 6.43
CA LEU A 31 17.99 0.55 6.28
C LEU A 31 17.31 1.09 5.02
N ARG A 32 17.49 2.37 4.71
CA ARG A 32 16.98 2.98 3.48
C ARG A 32 17.59 2.31 2.25
N ASP A 33 18.89 2.08 2.23
CA ASP A 33 19.57 1.39 1.12
C ASP A 33 19.07 -0.06 0.96
N ALA A 34 18.74 -0.72 2.07
CA ALA A 34 18.12 -2.04 2.03
C ALA A 34 16.69 -1.98 1.46
N ILE A 35 15.88 -1.00 1.83
CA ILE A 35 14.57 -0.76 1.21
C ILE A 35 14.75 -0.56 -0.30
N ASP A 36 15.73 0.22 -0.71
CA ASP A 36 16.04 0.46 -2.13
C ASP A 36 16.41 -0.84 -2.87
N GLN A 37 17.14 -1.75 -2.22
CA GLN A 37 17.46 -3.08 -2.76
C GLN A 37 16.23 -4.00 -2.84
N ILE A 38 15.28 -3.89 -1.89
CA ILE A 38 13.98 -4.59 -1.96
C ILE A 38 13.21 -4.12 -3.20
N TYR A 39 13.18 -2.80 -3.46
CA TYR A 39 12.58 -2.23 -4.67
C TYR A 39 13.27 -2.72 -5.96
N GLN A 40 14.58 -2.97 -5.93
CA GLN A 40 15.33 -3.52 -7.06
C GLN A 40 15.18 -5.04 -7.23
N LYS A 41 14.33 -5.71 -6.42
CA LYS A 41 14.17 -7.18 -6.39
C LYS A 41 15.48 -7.92 -6.08
N LYS A 42 16.41 -7.26 -5.38
CA LYS A 42 17.68 -7.83 -4.90
C LYS A 42 17.60 -8.27 -3.43
N SER A 43 16.39 -8.56 -2.94
CA SER A 43 16.14 -8.90 -1.53
C SER A 43 16.81 -10.18 -1.07
N SER A 44 17.16 -11.10 -1.98
CA SER A 44 17.89 -12.34 -1.66
C SER A 44 19.30 -12.09 -1.11
N GLN A 45 19.87 -10.90 -1.30
CA GLN A 45 21.19 -10.52 -0.80
C GLN A 45 21.11 -9.87 0.60
N LEU A 46 19.90 -9.58 1.08
CA LEU A 46 19.68 -8.92 2.37
C LEU A 46 19.49 -9.96 3.47
N SER A 47 20.11 -9.73 4.63
CA SER A 47 19.82 -10.50 5.83
C SER A 47 18.64 -9.87 6.57
N PHE A 48 17.49 -10.54 6.54
CA PHE A 48 16.28 -10.08 7.23
C PHE A 48 16.55 -9.84 8.73
N GLU A 49 17.32 -10.70 9.37
CA GLU A 49 17.68 -10.57 10.79
C GLU A 49 18.50 -9.30 11.07
N ILE A 50 19.44 -8.95 10.19
CA ILE A 50 20.25 -7.74 10.34
C ILE A 50 19.36 -6.50 10.21
N LEU A 51 18.49 -6.46 9.21
CA LEU A 51 17.57 -5.33 8.99
C LEU A 51 16.59 -5.18 10.15
N TYR A 52 15.98 -6.29 10.59
CA TYR A 52 15.08 -6.31 11.73
C TYR A 52 15.80 -5.82 13.00
N ARG A 53 17.02 -6.30 13.26
CA ARG A 53 17.81 -5.91 14.44
C ARG A 53 18.22 -4.43 14.40
N SER A 54 18.58 -3.90 13.24
CA SER A 54 18.89 -2.47 13.06
C SER A 54 17.65 -1.61 13.36
N ALA A 55 16.51 -1.94 12.75
CA ALA A 55 15.24 -1.25 13.04
C ALA A 55 14.83 -1.36 14.52
N TYR A 56 14.99 -2.53 15.12
CA TYR A 56 14.75 -2.76 16.54
C TYR A 56 15.62 -1.87 17.42
N ASN A 57 16.92 -1.80 17.14
CA ASN A 57 17.86 -0.98 17.92
C ASN A 57 17.53 0.51 17.83
N LEU A 58 17.18 1.00 16.64
CA LEU A 58 16.76 2.39 16.46
C LEU A 58 15.55 2.74 17.33
N VAL A 59 14.52 1.90 17.33
CA VAL A 59 13.31 2.13 18.13
C VAL A 59 13.59 2.01 19.63
N LEU A 60 14.39 1.02 20.02
CA LEU A 60 14.76 0.77 21.41
C LEU A 60 15.54 1.95 22.00
N ASP A 61 16.47 2.51 21.22
CA ASP A 61 17.31 3.65 21.60
C ASP A 61 16.62 5.01 21.37
N LYS A 62 15.27 5.00 21.26
CA LYS A 62 14.37 6.17 21.18
C LYS A 62 14.39 6.96 19.87
N HIS A 63 14.93 6.41 18.79
CA HIS A 63 14.93 7.00 17.45
C HIS A 63 13.77 6.53 16.56
N GLY A 64 12.64 6.11 17.16
CA GLY A 64 11.48 5.61 16.42
C GLY A 64 10.81 6.65 15.51
N GLU A 65 10.88 7.93 15.86
CA GLU A 65 10.35 9.03 15.03
C GLU A 65 11.20 9.27 13.78
N LEU A 66 12.53 9.22 13.92
CA LEU A 66 13.46 9.27 12.80
C LEU A 66 13.19 8.13 11.80
N LEU A 67 13.03 6.91 12.32
CA LEU A 67 12.73 5.74 11.50
C LEU A 67 11.36 5.87 10.81
N TYR A 68 10.32 6.24 11.54
CA TYR A 68 8.96 6.36 11.00
C TYR A 68 8.86 7.43 9.91
N SER A 69 9.38 8.63 10.18
CA SER A 69 9.41 9.74 9.22
C SER A 69 10.27 9.41 8.00
N GLY A 70 11.46 8.85 8.21
CA GLY A 70 12.35 8.45 7.13
C GLY A 70 11.71 7.42 6.19
N VAL A 71 11.02 6.41 6.73
CA VAL A 71 10.31 5.41 5.91
C VAL A 71 9.18 6.07 5.13
N LYS A 72 8.40 6.94 5.78
CA LYS A 72 7.32 7.68 5.12
C LYS A 72 7.85 8.54 3.97
N ASP A 73 8.94 9.27 4.16
CA ASP A 73 9.53 10.13 3.14
C ASP A 73 10.11 9.31 1.98
N SER A 74 10.76 8.19 2.29
CA SER A 74 11.30 7.27 1.27
C SER A 74 10.19 6.68 0.39
N LEU A 75 9.10 6.20 1.00
CA LEU A 75 7.93 5.70 0.27
C LEU A 75 7.25 6.81 -0.53
N THR A 76 7.12 8.01 0.04
CA THR A 76 6.51 9.17 -0.62
C THR A 76 7.26 9.55 -1.89
N GLY A 77 8.59 9.70 -1.83
CA GLY A 77 9.39 10.00 -3.01
C GLY A 77 9.24 8.96 -4.12
N ARG A 78 9.17 7.67 -3.76
CA ARG A 78 8.99 6.57 -4.71
C ARG A 78 7.60 6.56 -5.32
N PHE A 79 6.56 6.74 -4.52
CA PHE A 79 5.18 6.70 -5.00
C PHE A 79 4.83 7.92 -5.84
N VAL A 80 5.40 9.10 -5.57
CA VAL A 80 5.29 10.26 -6.46
C VAL A 80 5.89 9.93 -7.84
N ALA A 81 7.08 9.32 -7.88
CA ALA A 81 7.68 8.91 -9.16
C ALA A 81 6.82 7.86 -9.90
N ILE A 82 6.22 6.91 -9.18
CA ILE A 82 5.28 5.94 -9.77
C ILE A 82 4.01 6.63 -10.27
N GLY A 83 3.45 7.58 -9.51
CA GLY A 83 2.30 8.38 -9.91
C GLY A 83 2.54 9.13 -11.21
N GLU A 84 3.72 9.75 -11.36
CA GLU A 84 4.14 10.41 -12.59
C GLU A 84 4.31 9.45 -13.78
N GLN A 85 4.79 8.22 -13.54
CA GLN A 85 4.87 7.18 -14.57
C GLN A 85 3.47 6.75 -15.02
N VAL A 86 2.59 6.42 -14.07
CA VAL A 86 1.20 6.01 -14.33
C VAL A 86 0.42 7.13 -15.02
N ALA A 87 0.64 8.39 -14.64
CA ALA A 87 0.03 9.55 -15.26
C ALA A 87 0.39 9.69 -16.75
N LYS A 88 1.60 9.27 -17.15
CA LYS A 88 2.08 9.30 -18.55
C LYS A 88 1.66 8.09 -19.37
N THR A 89 1.23 7.00 -18.72
CA THR A 89 0.74 5.80 -19.40
C THR A 89 -0.52 6.13 -20.22
N PRO A 90 -0.64 5.67 -21.48
CA PRO A 90 -1.86 5.82 -22.27
C PRO A 90 -3.06 5.11 -21.65
N ASP A 91 -4.28 5.58 -21.94
CA ASP A 91 -5.53 5.02 -21.40
C ASP A 91 -5.68 3.51 -21.62
N ALA A 92 -5.34 3.03 -22.83
CA ALA A 92 -5.42 1.62 -23.19
C ALA A 92 -4.59 0.68 -22.31
N GLN A 93 -3.53 1.20 -21.67
CA GLN A 93 -2.62 0.41 -20.82
C GLN A 93 -2.71 0.81 -19.34
N LEU A 94 -3.56 1.78 -19.00
CA LEU A 94 -3.59 2.38 -17.67
C LEU A 94 -3.98 1.36 -16.60
N LEU A 95 -5.05 0.60 -16.83
CA LEU A 95 -5.55 -0.39 -15.87
C LEU A 95 -4.52 -1.51 -15.63
N GLU A 96 -3.92 -2.05 -16.69
CA GLU A 96 -2.88 -3.07 -16.60
C GLU A 96 -1.64 -2.57 -15.86
N THR A 97 -1.15 -1.36 -16.23
CA THR A 97 0.02 -0.76 -15.60
C THR A 97 -0.23 -0.50 -14.12
N LEU A 98 -1.40 0.03 -13.77
CA LEU A 98 -1.76 0.30 -12.38
C LEU A 98 -1.89 -0.99 -11.57
N SER A 99 -2.53 -2.03 -12.13
CA SER A 99 -2.65 -3.35 -11.51
C SER A 99 -1.29 -4.00 -11.23
N GLY A 100 -0.36 -3.92 -12.19
CA GLY A 100 1.00 -4.41 -12.05
C GLY A 100 1.78 -3.64 -10.97
N LYS A 101 1.71 -2.31 -11.00
CA LYS A 101 2.36 -1.45 -9.99
C LYS A 101 1.81 -1.68 -8.60
N TRP A 102 0.49 -1.82 -8.46
CA TRP A 102 -0.16 -2.15 -7.19
C TRP A 102 0.33 -3.49 -6.63
N SER A 103 0.34 -4.54 -7.45
CA SER A 103 0.78 -5.87 -7.03
C SER A 103 2.24 -5.87 -6.56
N GLU A 104 3.11 -5.14 -7.27
CA GLU A 104 4.50 -4.95 -6.87
C GLU A 104 4.61 -4.21 -5.53
N GLN A 105 3.84 -3.13 -5.34
CA GLN A 105 3.86 -2.38 -4.08
C GLN A 105 3.33 -3.18 -2.89
N LYS A 106 2.34 -4.05 -3.07
CA LYS A 106 1.85 -4.93 -1.99
C LYS A 106 2.96 -5.82 -1.43
N VAL A 107 3.75 -6.44 -2.31
CA VAL A 107 4.86 -7.32 -1.89
C VAL A 107 5.93 -6.53 -1.15
N ILE A 108 6.29 -5.35 -1.66
CA ILE A 108 7.31 -4.50 -1.05
C ILE A 108 6.83 -3.99 0.31
N LEU A 109 5.62 -3.44 0.40
CA LEU A 109 5.05 -2.95 1.66
C LEU A 109 4.91 -4.06 2.70
N SER A 110 4.56 -5.29 2.31
CA SER A 110 4.54 -6.44 3.22
C SER A 110 5.95 -6.73 3.77
N THR A 111 6.96 -6.71 2.91
CA THR A 111 8.34 -6.99 3.31
C THR A 111 8.87 -5.90 4.26
N VAL A 112 8.61 -4.62 3.95
CA VAL A 112 9.00 -3.49 4.79
C VAL A 112 8.28 -3.55 6.14
N LYS A 113 6.97 -3.88 6.15
CA LYS A 113 6.21 -4.12 7.39
C LYS A 113 6.84 -5.21 8.25
N ASP A 114 7.27 -6.32 7.65
CA ASP A 114 7.87 -7.43 8.39
C ASP A 114 9.20 -7.03 9.02
N ILE A 115 10.04 -6.29 8.29
CA ILE A 115 11.30 -5.73 8.81
C ILE A 115 11.03 -4.74 9.96
N LEU A 116 9.98 -3.93 9.85
CA LEU A 116 9.65 -2.87 10.79
C LEU A 116 8.63 -3.27 11.85
N MET A 117 8.36 -4.57 12.04
CA MET A 117 7.28 -5.03 12.92
C MET A 117 7.41 -4.54 14.38
N TYR A 118 8.65 -4.33 14.85
CA TYR A 118 8.88 -3.83 16.20
C TYR A 118 8.50 -2.34 16.32
N MET A 119 8.78 -1.54 15.29
CA MET A 119 8.34 -0.15 15.20
C MET A 119 6.81 -0.06 15.22
N ASP A 120 6.13 -0.92 14.47
CA ASP A 120 4.66 -0.94 14.47
C ASP A 120 4.10 -1.20 15.88
N ARG A 121 4.63 -2.21 16.57
CA ARG A 121 4.15 -2.60 17.91
C ARG A 121 4.49 -1.60 19.00
N THR A 122 5.67 -0.99 18.97
CA THR A 122 6.22 -0.24 20.12
C THR A 122 6.28 1.27 19.91
N TYR A 123 6.24 1.73 18.66
CA TYR A 123 6.16 3.15 18.33
C TYR A 123 4.79 3.52 17.77
N ALA A 124 4.30 2.83 16.74
CA ALA A 124 3.09 3.25 16.02
C ALA A 124 1.82 3.06 16.85
N THR A 125 1.56 1.84 17.35
CA THR A 125 0.36 1.51 18.12
C THR A 125 0.19 2.38 19.38
N PRO A 126 1.19 2.56 20.26
CA PRO A 126 1.03 3.37 21.46
C PRO A 126 0.78 4.86 21.17
N ARG A 127 1.32 5.37 20.06
CA ARG A 127 1.14 6.75 19.61
C ARG A 127 -0.12 6.97 18.76
N LYS A 128 -0.87 5.90 18.47
CA LYS A 128 -2.06 5.91 17.59
C LYS A 128 -1.77 6.51 16.21
N VAL A 129 -0.55 6.31 15.72
CA VAL A 129 -0.21 6.60 14.32
C VAL A 129 -0.36 5.34 13.48
N LYS A 130 -0.52 5.51 12.17
CA LYS A 130 -0.70 4.40 11.23
C LYS A 130 0.49 3.46 11.28
N THR A 131 0.22 2.15 11.22
CA THR A 131 1.28 1.14 11.05
C THR A 131 2.01 1.33 9.71
N THR A 132 3.16 0.71 9.56
CA THR A 132 4.00 0.82 8.36
C THR A 132 3.22 0.51 7.09
N TYR A 133 2.42 -0.57 7.10
CA TYR A 133 1.62 -0.98 5.95
C TYR A 133 0.52 0.03 5.63
N GLU A 134 -0.24 0.46 6.65
CA GLU A 134 -1.33 1.44 6.48
C GLU A 134 -0.83 2.81 6.03
N MET A 135 0.32 3.23 6.56
CA MET A 135 1.02 4.45 6.13
C MET A 135 1.45 4.33 4.66
N GLY A 136 2.01 3.19 4.26
CA GLY A 136 2.31 2.91 2.85
C GLY A 136 1.06 2.99 1.94
N LEU A 137 -0.06 2.41 2.36
CA LEU A 137 -1.32 2.49 1.61
C LEU A 137 -1.83 3.92 1.45
N GLU A 138 -1.79 4.72 2.52
CA GLU A 138 -2.17 6.14 2.45
C GLU A 138 -1.28 6.92 1.48
N VAL A 139 0.03 6.73 1.54
CA VAL A 139 0.94 7.43 0.62
C VAL A 139 0.69 6.97 -0.83
N PHE A 140 0.41 5.69 -1.06
CA PHE A 140 0.07 5.17 -2.39
C PHE A 140 -1.24 5.77 -2.92
N LEU A 141 -2.27 5.87 -2.07
CA LEU A 141 -3.53 6.53 -2.38
C LEU A 141 -3.29 7.95 -2.87
N GLN A 142 -2.59 8.74 -2.06
CA GLN A 142 -2.38 10.17 -2.32
C GLN A 142 -1.51 10.43 -3.54
N ALA A 143 -0.41 9.67 -3.69
CA ALA A 143 0.58 9.93 -4.73
C ALA A 143 0.25 9.28 -6.08
N VAL A 144 -0.50 8.16 -6.10
CA VAL A 144 -0.76 7.38 -7.33
C VAL A 144 -2.24 7.42 -7.73
N ILE A 145 -3.15 6.98 -6.85
CA ILE A 145 -4.58 6.84 -7.19
C ILE A 145 -5.27 8.21 -7.28
N HIS A 146 -5.03 9.08 -6.30
CA HIS A 146 -5.54 10.46 -6.25
C HIS A 146 -4.67 11.45 -7.01
N HIS A 147 -3.68 10.96 -7.76
CA HIS A 147 -2.92 11.81 -8.67
C HIS A 147 -3.87 12.49 -9.67
N ALA A 148 -3.72 13.80 -9.86
CA ALA A 148 -4.65 14.64 -10.62
C ALA A 148 -4.91 14.15 -12.05
N LYS A 149 -3.90 13.52 -12.67
CA LYS A 149 -3.98 12.94 -14.03
C LYS A 149 -4.30 11.45 -14.08
N VAL A 150 -4.65 10.82 -12.96
CA VAL A 150 -4.94 9.38 -12.87
C VAL A 150 -6.36 9.15 -12.39
N ARG A 151 -6.79 9.82 -11.32
CA ARG A 151 -8.08 9.56 -10.65
C ARG A 151 -9.28 9.54 -11.59
N ASP A 152 -9.50 10.62 -12.34
CA ASP A 152 -10.67 10.73 -13.22
C ASP A 152 -10.58 9.80 -14.43
N ARG A 153 -9.37 9.56 -14.95
CA ARG A 153 -9.12 8.62 -16.06
C ARG A 153 -9.41 7.19 -15.63
N LEU A 154 -8.91 6.79 -14.46
CA LEU A 154 -9.19 5.49 -13.86
C LEU A 154 -10.70 5.24 -13.74
N ARG A 155 -11.44 6.20 -13.16
CA ARG A 155 -12.90 6.12 -13.04
C ARG A 155 -13.57 5.98 -14.42
N THR A 156 -13.18 6.82 -15.37
CA THR A 156 -13.77 6.83 -16.73
C THR A 156 -13.55 5.49 -17.43
N LEU A 157 -12.36 4.90 -17.34
CA LEU A 157 -12.05 3.61 -17.97
C LEU A 157 -12.80 2.45 -17.33
N LEU A 158 -12.94 2.44 -15.99
CA LEU A 158 -13.71 1.40 -15.30
C LEU A 158 -15.19 1.44 -15.72
N LEU A 159 -15.78 2.64 -15.80
CA LEU A 159 -17.17 2.83 -16.23
C LEU A 159 -17.37 2.48 -17.70
N ALA A 160 -16.42 2.87 -18.57
CA ALA A 160 -16.44 2.51 -19.98
C ALA A 160 -16.39 0.99 -20.19
N ALA A 161 -15.49 0.28 -19.50
CA ALA A 161 -15.40 -1.18 -19.58
C ALA A 161 -16.71 -1.86 -19.14
N ILE A 162 -17.36 -1.38 -18.07
CA ILE A 162 -18.66 -1.91 -17.63
C ILE A 162 -19.75 -1.64 -18.67
N LYS A 163 -19.73 -0.46 -19.30
CA LYS A 163 -20.69 -0.12 -20.37
C LYS A 163 -20.51 -1.02 -21.59
N GLU A 164 -19.28 -1.25 -22.02
CA GLU A 164 -18.95 -2.17 -23.12
C GLU A 164 -19.41 -3.60 -22.80
N GLU A 165 -19.17 -4.06 -21.57
CA GLU A 165 -19.63 -5.36 -21.11
C GLU A 165 -21.17 -5.51 -21.15
N ARG A 166 -21.90 -4.48 -20.74
CA ARG A 166 -23.38 -4.45 -20.84
C ARG A 166 -23.88 -4.55 -22.28
N GLN A 167 -23.07 -4.09 -23.24
CA GLN A 167 -23.35 -4.18 -24.68
C GLN A 167 -22.89 -5.52 -25.29
N GLY A 168 -22.47 -6.48 -24.47
CA GLY A 168 -22.03 -7.81 -24.89
C GLY A 168 -20.59 -7.87 -25.39
N GLN A 169 -19.79 -6.82 -25.20
CA GLN A 169 -18.36 -6.86 -25.52
C GLN A 169 -17.60 -7.69 -24.48
N LEU A 170 -16.53 -8.36 -24.92
CA LEU A 170 -15.63 -9.08 -24.03
C LEU A 170 -14.70 -8.09 -23.31
N VAL A 171 -14.69 -8.15 -21.98
CA VAL A 171 -13.83 -7.33 -21.13
C VAL A 171 -13.01 -8.20 -20.17
N ASP A 172 -11.85 -7.69 -19.75
CA ASP A 172 -11.01 -8.35 -18.76
C ASP A 172 -11.58 -8.19 -17.33
N ARG A 173 -12.56 -9.04 -16.99
CA ARG A 173 -13.18 -9.07 -15.65
C ARG A 173 -12.15 -9.28 -14.53
N PRO A 174 -11.15 -10.19 -14.64
CA PRO A 174 -10.09 -10.32 -13.64
C PRO A 174 -9.33 -9.02 -13.37
N LEU A 175 -9.00 -8.25 -14.42
CA LEU A 175 -8.33 -6.96 -14.27
C LEU A 175 -9.21 -5.94 -13.53
N LEU A 176 -10.48 -5.79 -13.95
CA LEU A 176 -11.44 -4.91 -13.28
C LEU A 176 -11.58 -5.27 -11.80
N LYS A 177 -11.74 -6.56 -11.48
CA LYS A 177 -11.82 -7.04 -10.11
C LYS A 177 -10.58 -6.68 -9.30
N THR A 178 -9.38 -6.83 -9.86
CA THR A 178 -8.13 -6.47 -9.20
C THR A 178 -8.08 -4.98 -8.86
N ILE A 179 -8.48 -4.12 -9.79
CA ILE A 179 -8.48 -2.67 -9.60
C ILE A 179 -9.55 -2.21 -8.60
N LEU A 180 -10.76 -2.78 -8.66
CA LEU A 180 -11.82 -2.45 -7.69
C LEU A 180 -11.45 -2.92 -6.29
N ASN A 181 -10.87 -4.11 -6.15
CA ASN A 181 -10.35 -4.60 -4.87
C ASN A 181 -9.23 -3.71 -4.33
N MET A 182 -8.34 -3.22 -5.19
CA MET A 182 -7.33 -2.23 -4.79
C MET A 182 -7.97 -0.98 -4.19
N LEU A 183 -9.01 -0.40 -4.81
CA LEU A 183 -9.70 0.78 -4.26
C LEU A 183 -10.28 0.54 -2.87
N VAL A 184 -10.76 -0.68 -2.61
CA VAL A 184 -11.23 -1.09 -1.27
C VAL A 184 -10.07 -1.27 -0.29
N GLU A 185 -9.02 -2.01 -0.68
CA GLU A 185 -7.85 -2.29 0.18
C GLU A 185 -7.13 -1.01 0.62
N VAL A 186 -6.99 -0.05 -0.29
CA VAL A 186 -6.29 1.22 -0.02
C VAL A 186 -7.06 2.12 0.96
N GLY A 187 -8.37 1.89 1.15
CA GLY A 187 -9.19 2.58 2.15
C GLY A 187 -8.93 2.18 3.61
N VAL A 188 -7.92 1.32 3.89
CA VAL A 188 -7.45 0.93 5.23
C VAL A 188 -8.61 0.57 6.18
N GLY A 189 -9.32 -0.51 5.86
CA GLY A 189 -10.44 -1.00 6.68
C GLY A 189 -11.76 -0.24 6.49
N SER A 190 -11.81 0.71 5.56
CA SER A 190 -13.02 1.41 5.13
C SER A 190 -13.20 1.33 3.61
N THR A 191 -14.44 1.35 3.15
CA THR A 191 -14.82 1.40 1.72
C THR A 191 -14.91 2.82 1.18
N VAL A 192 -14.66 3.86 1.99
CA VAL A 192 -14.84 5.28 1.63
C VAL A 192 -14.14 5.67 0.32
N VAL A 193 -12.95 5.13 0.06
CA VAL A 193 -12.22 5.41 -1.19
C VAL A 193 -12.96 4.84 -2.40
N TYR A 194 -13.35 3.57 -2.34
CA TYR A 194 -14.16 2.93 -3.39
C TYR A 194 -15.50 3.64 -3.59
N GLU A 195 -16.18 3.99 -2.50
CA GLU A 195 -17.47 4.67 -2.52
C GLU A 195 -17.39 6.03 -3.23
N ALA A 196 -16.42 6.85 -2.83
CA ALA A 196 -16.24 8.21 -3.33
C ALA A 196 -15.64 8.25 -4.74
N ASP A 197 -14.68 7.37 -5.06
CA ASP A 197 -13.95 7.43 -6.33
C ASP A 197 -14.62 6.65 -7.46
N PHE A 198 -15.45 5.66 -7.14
CA PHE A 198 -16.05 4.79 -8.15
C PHE A 198 -17.55 4.56 -7.92
N GLU A 199 -17.96 4.06 -6.75
CA GLU A 199 -19.33 3.55 -6.55
C GLU A 199 -20.40 4.60 -6.84
N ALA A 200 -20.24 5.83 -6.34
CA ALA A 200 -21.20 6.90 -6.55
C ALA A 200 -21.45 7.18 -8.05
N ALA A 201 -20.39 7.20 -8.85
CA ALA A 201 -20.48 7.41 -10.29
C ALA A 201 -21.06 6.17 -11.00
N PHE A 202 -20.62 4.97 -10.61
CA PHE A 202 -21.14 3.71 -11.13
C PHE A 202 -22.65 3.56 -10.90
N LEU A 203 -23.14 3.84 -9.69
CA LEU A 203 -24.57 3.78 -9.37
C LEU A 203 -25.37 4.82 -10.16
N HIS A 204 -24.81 6.02 -10.35
CA HIS A 204 -25.44 7.04 -11.16
C HIS A 204 -25.60 6.58 -12.62
N GLU A 205 -24.52 6.13 -13.26
CA GLU A 205 -24.57 5.64 -14.65
C GLU A 205 -25.45 4.41 -14.81
N THR A 206 -25.41 3.49 -13.85
CA THR A 206 -26.25 2.28 -13.84
C THR A 206 -27.73 2.63 -13.77
N ARG A 207 -28.12 3.61 -12.94
CA ARG A 207 -29.50 4.10 -12.87
C ARG A 207 -29.96 4.71 -14.19
N VAL A 208 -29.11 5.50 -14.83
CA VAL A 208 -29.42 6.12 -16.14
C VAL A 208 -29.57 5.04 -17.20
N PHE A 209 -28.65 4.07 -17.25
CA PHE A 209 -28.67 2.96 -18.19
C PHE A 209 -29.98 2.16 -18.12
N TYR A 210 -30.31 1.59 -16.95
CA TYR A 210 -31.51 0.77 -16.80
C TYR A 210 -32.81 1.56 -16.95
N ARG A 211 -32.79 2.89 -16.68
CA ARG A 211 -33.95 3.75 -16.98
C ARG A 211 -34.19 3.88 -18.48
N LEU A 212 -33.13 4.04 -19.28
CA LEU A 212 -33.26 4.13 -20.74
C LEU A 212 -33.65 2.78 -21.33
N GLU A 213 -32.96 1.72 -20.91
CA GLU A 213 -33.21 0.35 -21.38
C GLU A 213 -34.64 -0.09 -21.09
N SER A 214 -35.17 0.18 -19.89
CA SER A 214 -36.56 -0.15 -19.56
C SER A 214 -37.57 0.61 -20.43
N LEU A 215 -37.36 1.90 -20.69
CA LEU A 215 -38.25 2.69 -21.56
C LEU A 215 -38.23 2.17 -23.00
N GLU A 216 -37.05 1.84 -23.52
CA GLU A 216 -36.88 1.27 -24.85
C GLU A 216 -37.56 -0.10 -24.93
N PHE A 217 -37.28 -0.99 -23.98
CA PHE A 217 -37.86 -2.33 -23.97
C PHE A 217 -39.38 -2.32 -23.86
N LEU A 218 -39.97 -1.46 -23.01
CA LEU A 218 -41.42 -1.33 -22.88
C LEU A 218 -42.09 -0.81 -24.16
N SER A 219 -41.37 -0.07 -25.01
CA SER A 219 -41.93 0.46 -26.25
C SER A 219 -42.01 -0.57 -27.38
N TYR A 220 -41.14 -1.59 -27.36
CA TYR A 220 -41.03 -2.58 -28.43
C TYR A 220 -41.42 -4.01 -28.05
N ASN A 221 -41.52 -4.32 -26.75
CA ASN A 221 -41.71 -5.70 -26.27
C ASN A 221 -43.00 -5.86 -25.47
N THR A 222 -43.52 -7.08 -25.48
CA THR A 222 -44.64 -7.49 -24.64
C THR A 222 -44.18 -7.70 -23.19
N CYS A 223 -45.16 -7.77 -22.27
CA CYS A 223 -44.89 -7.95 -20.84
C CYS A 223 -44.09 -9.24 -20.56
N ASP A 224 -44.39 -10.33 -21.26
CA ASP A 224 -43.69 -11.62 -21.13
C ASP A 224 -42.25 -11.59 -21.66
N ALA A 225 -41.95 -10.78 -22.68
CA ALA A 225 -40.59 -10.61 -23.21
C ALA A 225 -39.74 -9.63 -22.38
N TYR A 226 -40.38 -8.82 -21.52
CA TYR A 226 -39.72 -7.89 -20.61
C TYR A 226 -39.29 -8.54 -19.28
N LEU A 227 -40.10 -9.47 -18.76
CA LEU A 227 -39.90 -10.16 -17.48
C LEU A 227 -38.84 -11.28 -17.57
#